data_AF-A0A6L6C0J2-F1
#
_entry.id   AF-A0A6L6C0J2-F1
#
_cell.length_a   1.000
_cell.length_b   1.000
_cell.length_c   1.000
_cell.angle_alpha   90.00
_cell.angle_beta   90.00
_cell.angle_gamma   90.00
#
_symmetry.space_group_name_H-M   'P 1'
#
loop_
_entity.id
_entity.type
_entity.pdbx_description
1 polymer ?
#
loop_
_entity_poly.entity_id
_entity_poly.type
_entity_poly.pdbx_seq_one_letter_code
_entity_poly.pdbx_strand_id
1 'polypeptide(L)'
;INEQNRPVHPENPDIAICHHIDFIAPGANSLHWKNAMAIHPGWFDRSPCGTGTSARLAQMVARGEFKDGDVLINESWIGSQFEGRVKEHVTVAGLPAIVPTITGRAWVMGEATWTLDPSDPFPAGFLV
;
A
#
# COMPACT_ATOMS: atom_id res chain seq x y z
N ILE A 1 -5.19 16.92 -3.67
CA ILE A 1 -5.09 16.48 -2.24
C ILE A 1 -4.07 17.33 -1.51
N ASN A 2 -2.77 17.24 -1.83
CA ASN A 2 -1.72 17.94 -1.05
C ASN A 2 -1.84 19.47 -0.99
N GLU A 3 -2.45 20.13 -1.98
CA GLU A 3 -2.67 21.59 -1.96
C GLU A 3 -3.93 22.02 -1.19
N GLN A 4 -4.97 21.18 -1.17
CA GLN A 4 -6.31 21.56 -0.68
C GLN A 4 -6.69 20.91 0.65
N ASN A 5 -6.22 19.69 0.89
CA ASN A 5 -6.53 18.89 2.09
C ASN A 5 -5.38 17.92 2.36
N ARG A 6 -4.24 18.46 2.77
CA ARG A 6 -3.02 17.70 2.99
C ARG A 6 -3.14 16.84 4.26
N PRO A 7 -3.03 15.51 4.18
CA PRO A 7 -3.02 14.68 5.38
C PRO A 7 -1.72 14.90 6.16
N VAL A 8 -1.81 14.92 7.49
CA VAL A 8 -0.66 14.96 8.40
C VAL A 8 -0.86 13.89 9.46
N HIS A 9 0.13 13.02 9.66
CA HIS A 9 0.06 11.99 10.68
C HIS A 9 0.05 12.64 12.08
N PRO A 10 -0.87 12.25 12.97
CA PRO A 10 -1.13 12.99 14.20
C PRO A 10 0.03 12.95 15.21
N GLU A 11 0.89 11.92 15.15
CA GLU A 11 2.06 11.78 16.03
C GLU A 11 3.39 11.98 15.30
N ASN A 12 3.38 12.13 13.97
CA ASN A 12 4.62 12.24 13.18
C ASN A 12 4.45 13.29 12.07
N PRO A 13 4.88 14.54 12.31
CA PRO A 13 4.72 15.62 11.34
C PRO A 13 5.52 15.43 10.05
N ASP A 14 6.49 14.50 10.00
CA ASP A 14 7.24 14.21 8.77
C ASP A 14 6.41 13.40 7.77
N ILE A 15 5.35 12.71 8.23
CA ILE A 15 4.39 12.00 7.38
C ILE A 15 3.23 12.96 7.07
N ALA A 16 3.47 13.89 6.14
CA ALA A 16 2.57 15.01 5.87
C ALA A 16 2.19 15.19 4.40
N ILE A 17 2.36 14.17 3.56
CA ILE A 17 2.09 14.23 2.12
C ILE A 17 1.40 12.95 1.66
N CYS A 18 0.38 13.10 0.81
CA CYS A 18 -0.19 12.00 0.05
C CYS A 18 0.69 11.70 -1.18
N HIS A 19 1.42 10.58 -1.14
CA HIS A 19 2.28 10.10 -2.23
C HIS A 19 1.64 9.00 -3.09
N HIS A 20 0.58 8.39 -2.58
CA HIS A 20 -0.01 7.16 -3.11
C HIS A 20 -1.49 7.38 -3.39
N ILE A 21 -1.94 6.99 -4.58
CA ILE A 21 -3.35 7.00 -4.98
C ILE A 21 -3.75 5.58 -5.32
N ASP A 22 -4.74 5.06 -4.60
CA ASP A 22 -5.26 3.72 -4.80
C ASP A 22 -6.50 3.75 -5.68
N PHE A 23 -6.40 3.24 -6.91
CA PHE A 23 -7.56 3.06 -7.79
C PHE A 23 -8.20 1.71 -7.48
N ILE A 24 -9.44 1.74 -6.98
CA ILE A 24 -10.12 0.55 -6.47
C ILE A 24 -11.32 0.15 -7.33
N ALA A 25 -11.56 -1.15 -7.45
CA ALA A 25 -12.74 -1.73 -8.08
C ALA A 25 -13.26 -2.92 -7.27
N PRO A 26 -14.57 -3.22 -7.31
CA PRO A 26 -15.11 -4.41 -6.65
C PRO A 26 -14.57 -5.70 -7.29
N GLY A 27 -14.32 -6.71 -6.46
CA GLY A 27 -13.98 -8.07 -6.87
C GLY A 27 -15.21 -8.99 -6.88
N ALA A 28 -14.97 -10.28 -6.64
CA ALA A 28 -16.00 -11.32 -6.70
C ALA A 28 -17.02 -11.26 -5.55
N ASN A 29 -16.69 -10.62 -4.42
CA ASN A 29 -17.55 -10.45 -3.26
C ASN A 29 -17.17 -9.18 -2.48
N SER A 30 -17.89 -8.88 -1.40
CA SER A 30 -17.68 -7.66 -0.59
C SER A 30 -16.31 -7.58 0.10
N LEU A 31 -15.63 -8.70 0.30
CA LEU A 31 -14.30 -8.80 0.89
C LEU A 31 -13.23 -9.10 -0.16
N HIS A 32 -13.53 -8.94 -1.44
CA HIS A 32 -12.57 -9.02 -2.53
C HIS A 32 -12.61 -7.71 -3.31
N TRP A 33 -11.46 -7.07 -3.43
CA TRP A 33 -11.31 -5.86 -4.24
C TRP A 33 -10.08 -5.95 -5.12
N LYS A 34 -10.13 -5.19 -6.20
CA LYS A 34 -9.06 -5.07 -7.18
C LYS A 34 -8.45 -3.69 -7.11
N ASN A 35 -7.14 -3.58 -7.31
CA ASN A 35 -6.45 -2.33 -7.19
C ASN A 35 -5.31 -2.08 -8.17
N ALA A 36 -5.08 -0.79 -8.40
CA ALA A 36 -3.90 -0.29 -9.07
C ALA A 36 -3.36 0.88 -8.23
N MET A 37 -2.26 0.65 -7.53
CA MET A 37 -1.62 1.68 -6.72
C MET A 37 -0.71 2.54 -7.58
N ALA A 38 -1.05 3.82 -7.73
CA ALA A 38 -0.18 4.82 -8.35
C ALA A 38 0.68 5.51 -7.29
N ILE A 39 1.98 5.57 -7.53
CA ILE A 39 3.01 6.08 -6.63
C ILE A 39 3.74 7.23 -7.31
N HIS A 40 3.88 8.37 -6.63
CA HIS A 40 4.69 9.48 -7.12
C HIS A 40 6.13 9.00 -7.44
N PRO A 41 6.73 9.38 -8.59
CA PRO A 41 6.26 10.36 -9.58
C PRO A 41 5.38 9.82 -10.71
N GLY A 42 5.03 8.53 -10.74
CA GLY A 42 4.18 7.95 -11.79
C GLY A 42 4.27 6.44 -11.96
N TRP A 43 4.69 5.71 -10.93
CA TRP A 43 4.82 4.25 -11.00
C TRP A 43 3.54 3.56 -10.57
N PHE A 44 3.25 2.42 -11.20
CA PHE A 44 2.23 1.50 -10.70
C PHE A 44 2.88 0.35 -9.94
N ASP A 45 2.43 0.12 -8.71
CA ASP A 45 2.76 -1.09 -7.97
C ASP A 45 2.18 -2.30 -8.69
N ARG A 46 2.99 -3.34 -8.86
CA ARG A 46 2.56 -4.62 -9.46
C ARG A 46 1.97 -5.53 -8.41
N SER A 47 2.34 -5.36 -7.14
CA SER A 47 1.69 -6.02 -6.03
C SER A 47 0.37 -5.32 -5.69
N PRO A 48 -0.48 -5.92 -4.85
CA PRO A 48 -1.68 -5.24 -4.35
C PRO A 48 -1.36 -4.07 -3.41
N CYS A 49 -0.08 -3.77 -3.15
CA CYS A 49 0.41 -2.75 -2.22
C CYS A 49 0.02 -3.04 -0.76
N GLY A 50 0.97 -3.47 0.07
CA GLY A 50 0.69 -3.83 1.47
C GLY A 50 0.20 -2.66 2.32
N THR A 51 0.77 -1.47 2.15
CA THR A 51 0.33 -0.24 2.85
C THR A 51 -1.04 0.24 2.35
N GLY A 52 -1.31 0.15 1.04
CA GLY A 52 -2.64 0.39 0.47
C GLY A 52 -3.69 -0.58 1.03
N THR A 53 -3.35 -1.87 1.11
CA THR A 53 -4.21 -2.89 1.73
C THR A 53 -4.51 -2.60 3.19
N SER A 54 -3.51 -2.14 3.93
CA SER A 54 -3.66 -1.71 5.33
C SER A 54 -4.59 -0.51 5.48
N ALA A 55 -4.44 0.50 4.62
CA ALA A 55 -5.30 1.68 4.60
C ALA A 55 -6.75 1.33 4.24
N ARG A 56 -6.96 0.41 3.29
CA ARG A 56 -8.29 -0.09 2.92
C ARG A 56 -8.97 -0.83 4.08
N LEU A 57 -8.23 -1.70 4.78
CA LEU A 57 -8.75 -2.36 6.00
C LEU A 57 -9.19 -1.34 7.04
N ALA A 58 -8.35 -0.35 7.36
CA ALA A 58 -8.69 0.69 8.34
C ALA A 58 -9.95 1.47 7.94
N GLN A 59 -10.10 1.79 6.66
CA GLN A 59 -11.29 2.44 6.12
C GLN A 59 -12.54 1.56 6.25
N MET A 60 -12.47 0.28 5.88
CA MET A 60 -13.62 -0.63 5.95
C MET A 60 -14.07 -0.86 7.40
N VAL A 61 -13.11 -1.01 8.33
CA VAL A 61 -13.39 -1.09 9.77
C VAL A 61 -14.08 0.18 10.27
N ALA A 62 -13.54 1.37 9.93
CA ALA A 62 -14.13 2.65 10.33
C ALA A 62 -15.55 2.85 9.78
N ARG A 63 -15.90 2.19 8.68
CA ARG A 63 -17.25 2.20 8.08
C ARG A 63 -18.17 1.08 8.56
N GLY A 64 -17.68 0.16 9.40
CA GLY A 64 -18.44 -1.02 9.82
C GLY A 64 -18.64 -2.07 8.72
N GLU A 65 -17.83 -2.01 7.66
CA GLU A 65 -17.89 -2.92 6.50
C GLU A 65 -17.02 -4.18 6.67
N PHE A 66 -16.27 -4.29 7.77
CA PHE A 66 -15.35 -5.38 8.06
C PHE A 66 -15.46 -5.82 9.52
N LYS A 67 -15.58 -7.12 9.77
CA LYS A 67 -15.75 -7.70 11.11
C LYS A 67 -14.48 -8.41 11.58
N ASP A 68 -14.37 -8.59 12.89
CA ASP A 68 -13.29 -9.40 13.47
C ASP A 68 -13.40 -10.84 12.97
N GLY A 69 -12.30 -11.34 12.39
CA GLY A 69 -12.24 -12.67 11.75
C GLY A 69 -12.40 -12.66 10.23
N ASP A 70 -12.89 -11.56 9.64
CA ASP A 70 -12.97 -11.41 8.19
C ASP A 70 -11.57 -11.42 7.54
N VAL A 71 -11.54 -11.72 6.24
CA VAL A 71 -10.31 -11.74 5.42
C VAL A 71 -10.57 -10.93 4.18
N LEU A 72 -9.78 -9.86 4.00
CA LEU A 72 -9.79 -9.07 2.79
C LEU A 72 -8.88 -9.73 1.76
N ILE A 73 -9.39 -10.04 0.58
CA ILE A 73 -8.58 -10.38 -0.59
C ILE A 73 -8.36 -9.10 -1.39
N ASN A 74 -7.11 -8.68 -1.51
CA ASN A 74 -6.73 -7.58 -2.39
C ASN A 74 -5.99 -8.11 -3.62
N GLU A 75 -6.49 -7.78 -4.80
CA GLU A 75 -5.96 -8.23 -6.09
C GLU A 75 -5.38 -7.06 -6.90
N SER A 76 -4.10 -7.12 -7.24
CA SER A 76 -3.47 -6.13 -8.12
C SER A 76 -3.99 -6.18 -9.56
N TRP A 77 -3.74 -5.14 -10.33
CA TRP A 77 -4.05 -5.06 -11.76
C TRP A 77 -3.36 -6.11 -12.65
N ILE A 78 -2.34 -6.82 -12.13
CA ILE A 78 -1.72 -7.98 -12.80
C ILE A 78 -2.20 -9.33 -12.24
N GLY A 79 -3.21 -9.34 -11.37
CA GLY A 79 -3.84 -10.54 -10.81
C GLY A 79 -3.13 -11.17 -9.60
N SER A 80 -2.02 -10.60 -9.12
CA SER A 80 -1.41 -11.03 -7.85
C SER A 80 -2.29 -10.66 -6.65
N GLN A 81 -2.22 -11.41 -5.54
CA GLN A 81 -3.11 -11.25 -4.39
C GLN A 81 -2.38 -11.21 -3.06
N PHE A 82 -2.92 -10.40 -2.13
CA PHE A 82 -2.60 -10.38 -0.71
C PHE A 82 -3.86 -10.68 0.11
N GLU A 83 -3.67 -11.29 1.27
CA GLU A 83 -4.69 -11.39 2.31
C GLU A 83 -4.45 -10.32 3.37
N GLY A 84 -5.52 -9.61 3.76
CA GLY A 84 -5.52 -8.62 4.82
C GLY A 84 -6.42 -9.03 5.98
N ARG A 85 -5.94 -8.91 7.21
CA ARG A 85 -6.69 -9.18 8.44
C ARG A 85 -6.47 -8.06 9.47
N VAL A 86 -7.42 -7.90 10.38
CA VAL A 86 -7.24 -7.08 11.59
C VAL A 86 -6.68 -7.97 12.69
N LYS A 87 -5.51 -7.62 13.22
CA LYS A 87 -4.93 -8.32 14.37
C LYS A 87 -5.54 -7.82 15.68
N GLU A 88 -5.65 -6.51 15.82
CA GLU A 88 -6.19 -5.85 17.01
C GLU A 88 -6.63 -4.42 16.68
N HIS A 89 -7.55 -3.89 17.50
CA HIS A 89 -7.98 -2.50 17.47
C HIS A 89 -7.20 -1.72 18.52
N VAL A 90 -6.72 -0.53 18.15
CA VAL A 90 -5.85 0.31 18.98
C VAL A 90 -6.27 1.77 18.88
N THR A 91 -5.55 2.65 19.56
CA THR A 91 -5.74 4.10 19.49
C THR A 91 -4.40 4.77 19.21
N VAL A 92 -4.39 5.74 18.29
CA VAL A 92 -3.21 6.55 17.93
C VAL A 92 -3.60 8.02 18.07
N ALA A 93 -2.91 8.78 18.91
CA ALA A 93 -3.27 10.16 19.26
C ALA A 93 -4.77 10.36 19.62
N GLY A 94 -5.37 9.40 20.33
CA GLY A 94 -6.80 9.46 20.69
C GLY A 94 -7.78 9.09 19.56
N LEU A 95 -7.29 8.74 18.37
CA LEU A 95 -8.11 8.31 17.23
C LEU A 95 -8.20 6.77 17.16
N PRO A 96 -9.38 6.19 16.86
CA PRO A 96 -9.50 4.76 16.60
C PRO A 96 -8.60 4.33 15.43
N ALA A 97 -7.89 3.22 15.61
CA ALA A 97 -6.98 2.65 14.63
C ALA A 97 -6.97 1.12 14.72
N ILE A 98 -6.29 0.48 13.77
CA ILE A 98 -6.10 -0.97 13.75
C ILE A 98 -4.63 -1.32 13.61
N VAL A 99 -4.26 -2.51 14.06
CA VAL A 99 -3.02 -3.18 13.67
C VAL A 99 -3.37 -4.19 12.56
N PRO A 100 -3.07 -3.88 11.28
CA PRO A 100 -3.35 -4.80 10.19
C PRO A 100 -2.26 -5.88 10.09
N THR A 101 -2.63 -7.04 9.54
CA THR A 101 -1.69 -8.08 9.09
C THR A 101 -1.91 -8.33 7.61
N ILE A 102 -0.83 -8.26 6.83
CA ILE A 102 -0.85 -8.50 5.38
C ILE A 102 -0.02 -9.75 5.08
N THR A 103 -0.62 -10.72 4.41
CA THR A 103 0.03 -11.95 3.97
C THR A 103 0.19 -11.93 2.47
N GLY A 104 1.42 -12.17 2.01
CA GLY A 104 1.78 -12.31 0.61
C GLY A 104 2.83 -13.39 0.41
N ARG A 105 3.36 -13.47 -0.81
CA ARG A 105 4.45 -14.38 -1.17
C ARG A 105 5.47 -13.63 -2.02
N ALA A 106 6.73 -14.02 -1.86
CA ALA A 106 7.85 -13.53 -2.65
C ALA A 106 8.71 -14.71 -3.10
N TRP A 107 9.46 -14.52 -4.18
CA TRP A 107 10.34 -15.52 -4.76
C TRP A 107 11.72 -14.93 -4.97
N VAL A 108 12.76 -15.73 -4.73
CA VAL A 108 14.13 -15.35 -5.10
C VAL A 108 14.19 -15.28 -6.62
N MET A 109 14.45 -14.09 -7.15
CA MET A 109 14.52 -13.81 -8.59
C MET A 109 15.94 -13.89 -9.17
N GLY A 110 16.96 -13.87 -8.30
CA GLY A 110 18.36 -13.95 -8.69
C GLY A 110 19.28 -13.27 -7.68
N GLU A 111 20.57 -13.38 -7.94
CA GLU A 111 21.63 -12.68 -7.23
C GLU A 111 22.38 -11.80 -8.23
N ALA A 112 22.75 -10.58 -7.83
CA ALA A 112 23.41 -9.62 -8.73
C ALA A 112 24.55 -8.89 -8.01
N THR A 113 25.64 -8.63 -8.73
CA THR A 113 26.72 -7.72 -8.32
C THR A 113 26.70 -6.52 -9.25
N TRP A 114 26.51 -5.33 -8.68
CA TRP A 114 26.51 -4.06 -9.41
C TRP A 114 27.87 -3.38 -9.26
N THR A 115 28.44 -2.89 -10.36
CA THR A 115 29.69 -2.10 -10.37
C THR A 115 29.46 -0.82 -11.15
N LEU A 116 29.93 0.31 -10.62
CA LEU A 116 29.82 1.62 -11.24
C LEU A 116 31.22 2.07 -11.62
N ASP A 117 31.52 2.10 -12.91
CA ASP A 117 32.83 2.56 -13.39
C ASP A 117 32.93 4.09 -13.29
N PRO A 118 34.03 4.67 -12.77
CA PRO A 118 34.19 6.13 -12.70
C PRO A 118 34.15 6.85 -14.06
N SER A 119 34.39 6.14 -15.15
CA SER A 119 34.35 6.65 -16.53
C SER A 119 33.00 6.44 -17.24
N ASP A 120 32.04 5.75 -16.60
CA ASP A 120 30.68 5.64 -17.11
C ASP A 120 30.05 7.05 -17.20
N PRO A 121 29.46 7.46 -18.34
CA PRO A 121 28.72 8.71 -18.44
C PRO A 121 27.39 8.72 -17.66
N PHE A 122 26.85 7.57 -17.26
CA PHE A 122 25.55 7.43 -16.58
C PHE A 122 25.56 6.55 -15.30
N PRO A 123 26.51 6.73 -14.37
CA PRO A 123 26.66 5.85 -13.21
C PRO A 123 25.49 5.96 -12.22
N ALA A 124 24.73 7.07 -12.26
CA ALA A 124 23.53 7.30 -11.46
C ALA A 124 22.23 6.84 -12.15
N GLY A 125 22.32 6.27 -13.36
CA GLY A 125 21.17 5.99 -14.20
C GLY A 125 20.53 7.25 -14.81
N PHE A 126 19.43 7.05 -15.53
CA PHE A 126 18.64 8.12 -16.13
C PHE A 126 17.16 7.68 -16.22
N LEU A 127 16.26 8.64 -16.43
CA LEU A 127 14.84 8.42 -16.67
C LEU A 127 14.51 8.92 -18.08
N VAL A 128 13.64 8.20 -18.79
CA VAL A 128 13.11 8.55 -20.12
C VAL A 128 11.62 8.82 -20.07
#